data_AF-A0A950NQS4-F1
#
_entry.id   AF-A0A950NQS4-F1
#
_cell.length_a   1.000
_cell.length_b   1.000
_cell.length_c   1.000
_cell.angle_alpha   90.00
_cell.angle_beta   90.00
_cell.angle_gamma   90.00
#
_symmetry.space_group_name_H-M   'P 1'
#
loop_
_entity.id
_entity.type
_entity.pdbx_description
1 polymer ?
#
loop_
_entity_poly.entity_id
_entity_poly.type
_entity_poly.pdbx_seq_one_letter_code
_entity_poly.pdbx_strand_id
1 'polypeptide(L)'
;AAHTPVIDTSDVFYDGNSQGGILGGAVTAVSNQWTRAVLGVPGMNYSTLLQRSVDFNLYQTFLDPAYPDEMDRMLSFSIVQMLWDRAEADGYAAHMTSSPYENTPEHKVLLHMAFGDHQVANIATETEARTIGASVREPALAPGRDTAVVPLWGIPPITQYPFDGSALVVWDSGTPAPPDANLPPNPPQYGADPHEKPRSQVSAREQKSEFLQTNGAVVDVCGTSPCLAP
;
A
#
# COMPACT_ATOMS: atom_id res chain seq x y z
N ALA A 1 25.46 27.99 20.47
CA ALA A 1 24.49 27.38 21.39
C ALA A 1 24.49 25.88 21.13
N ALA A 2 24.96 25.07 22.08
CA ALA A 2 25.22 23.63 21.87
C ALA A 2 24.09 22.71 22.35
N HIS A 3 22.87 23.24 22.56
CA HIS A 3 21.74 22.50 23.15
C HIS A 3 20.40 22.72 22.43
N THR A 4 20.39 23.24 21.20
CA THR A 4 19.17 23.29 20.39
C THR A 4 19.09 21.99 19.58
N PRO A 5 18.04 21.17 19.76
CA PRO A 5 17.82 20.00 18.91
C PRO A 5 17.80 20.42 17.43
N VAL A 6 18.47 19.65 16.58
CA VAL A 6 18.50 19.91 15.13
C VAL A 6 17.23 19.40 14.44
N ILE A 7 16.38 18.68 15.17
CA ILE A 7 15.13 18.08 14.71
C ILE A 7 13.99 18.70 15.51
N ASP A 8 12.99 19.22 14.81
CA ASP A 8 11.70 19.59 15.40
C ASP A 8 10.90 18.31 15.67
N THR A 9 10.46 18.14 16.91
CA THR A 9 9.69 16.97 17.36
C THR A 9 8.27 17.34 17.77
N SER A 10 7.85 18.58 17.49
CA SER A 10 6.47 19.02 17.71
C SER A 10 5.49 18.24 16.84
N ASP A 11 5.91 17.88 15.63
CA ASP A 11 5.13 17.11 14.66
C ASP A 11 5.91 15.87 14.21
N VAL A 12 5.35 14.69 14.48
CA VAL A 12 5.91 13.40 14.07
C VAL A 12 4.95 12.72 13.11
N PHE A 13 5.51 12.12 12.06
CA PHE A 13 4.78 11.42 11.01
C PHE A 13 5.48 10.12 10.63
N TYR A 14 4.76 9.23 9.95
CA TYR A 14 5.29 7.97 9.44
C TYR A 14 5.35 7.97 7.90
N ASP A 15 6.49 7.60 7.30
CA ASP A 15 6.60 7.25 5.87
C ASP A 15 7.39 5.94 5.76
N GLY A 16 6.69 4.89 5.35
CA GLY A 16 7.26 3.56 5.15
C GLY A 16 6.96 3.08 3.74
N ASN A 17 7.92 2.43 3.08
CA ASN A 17 7.74 1.89 1.73
C ASN A 17 7.98 0.37 1.74
N SER A 18 7.29 -0.38 0.89
CA SER A 18 7.41 -1.84 0.76
C SER A 18 7.07 -2.55 2.08
N GLN A 19 7.96 -3.38 2.62
CA GLN A 19 7.83 -3.96 3.97
C GLN A 19 7.60 -2.90 5.06
N GLY A 20 8.14 -1.69 4.89
CA GLY A 20 7.84 -0.55 5.76
C GLY A 20 6.40 -0.06 5.61
N GLY A 21 5.78 -0.18 4.44
CA GLY A 21 4.35 0.06 4.27
C GLY A 21 3.50 -1.04 4.95
N ILE A 22 3.86 -2.31 4.71
CA ILE A 22 3.14 -3.48 5.23
C ILE A 22 3.16 -3.56 6.76
N LEU A 23 4.35 -3.46 7.36
CA LEU A 23 4.47 -3.45 8.83
C LEU A 23 4.09 -2.08 9.40
N GLY A 24 4.29 -1.02 8.63
CA GLY A 24 3.94 0.35 9.02
C GLY A 24 2.45 0.56 9.25
N GLY A 25 1.59 -0.21 8.59
CA GLY A 25 0.16 -0.23 8.88
C GLY A 25 -0.13 -0.65 10.33
N ALA A 26 0.45 -1.76 10.80
CA ALA A 26 0.31 -2.21 12.18
C ALA A 26 0.89 -1.22 13.19
N VAL A 27 2.09 -0.68 12.91
CA VAL A 27 2.73 0.32 13.78
C VAL A 27 1.90 1.60 13.84
N THR A 28 1.34 2.04 12.72
CA THR A 28 0.44 3.20 12.67
C THR A 28 -0.81 2.95 13.49
N ALA A 29 -1.48 1.81 13.32
CA ALA A 29 -2.73 1.51 14.02
C ALA A 29 -2.63 1.50 15.55
N VAL A 30 -1.43 1.35 16.12
CA VAL A 30 -1.20 1.39 17.58
C VAL A 30 -0.46 2.65 18.05
N SER A 31 -0.06 3.53 17.14
CA SER A 31 0.77 4.68 17.49
C SER A 31 -0.03 5.75 18.21
N ASN A 32 0.56 6.32 19.25
CA ASN A 32 0.08 7.55 19.90
C ASN A 32 1.00 8.75 19.61
N GLN A 33 1.98 8.59 18.72
CA GLN A 33 3.01 9.58 18.44
C GLN A 33 2.73 10.38 17.16
N TRP A 34 1.95 9.83 16.22
CA TRP A 34 1.57 10.49 14.98
C TRP A 34 0.10 10.26 14.67
N THR A 35 -0.47 11.10 13.82
CA THR A 35 -1.85 10.96 13.31
C THR A 35 -1.89 10.83 11.79
N ARG A 36 -0.73 10.87 11.13
CA ARG A 36 -0.61 10.74 9.68
C ARG A 36 0.52 9.78 9.30
N ALA A 37 0.20 8.91 8.36
CA ALA A 37 1.14 7.95 7.80
C ALA A 37 1.02 7.90 6.28
N VAL A 38 2.16 7.84 5.60
CA VAL A 38 2.24 7.38 4.22
C VAL A 38 2.73 5.94 4.22
N LEU A 39 1.96 5.07 3.58
CA LEU A 39 2.36 3.69 3.32
C LEU A 39 2.55 3.57 1.80
N GLY A 40 3.81 3.52 1.38
CA GLY A 40 4.21 3.44 -0.03
C GLY A 40 4.38 2.00 -0.47
N VAL A 41 3.84 1.67 -1.65
CA VAL A 41 3.71 0.31 -2.19
C VAL A 41 3.38 -0.73 -1.10
N PRO A 42 2.34 -0.48 -0.28
CA PRO A 42 2.03 -1.31 0.86
C PRO A 42 1.10 -2.46 0.45
N GLY A 43 0.86 -3.37 1.38
CA GLY A 43 -0.18 -4.36 1.28
C GLY A 43 -0.43 -4.92 2.68
N MET A 44 -1.44 -5.74 2.79
CA MET A 44 -1.64 -6.57 3.96
C MET A 44 -1.77 -8.03 3.53
N ASN A 45 -2.27 -8.90 4.40
CA ASN A 45 -2.65 -10.29 4.12
C ASN A 45 -1.60 -11.07 3.31
N TYR A 46 -0.41 -11.27 3.90
CA TYR A 46 0.69 -12.03 3.31
C TYR A 46 0.26 -13.36 2.65
N SER A 47 -0.72 -14.04 3.23
CA SER A 47 -1.31 -15.27 2.67
C SER A 47 -1.84 -15.14 1.25
N THR A 48 -2.28 -13.95 0.83
CA THR A 48 -2.72 -13.70 -0.55
C THR A 48 -1.67 -13.00 -1.40
N LEU A 49 -0.72 -12.30 -0.76
CA LEU A 49 0.37 -11.57 -1.40
C LEU A 49 1.51 -12.49 -1.85
N LEU A 50 2.01 -13.38 -0.98
CA LEU A 50 3.31 -14.04 -1.17
C LEU A 50 3.39 -14.82 -2.49
N GLN A 51 2.36 -15.59 -2.83
CA GLN A 51 2.35 -16.34 -4.10
C GLN A 51 2.27 -15.45 -5.35
N ARG A 52 1.91 -14.17 -5.20
CA ARG A 52 1.86 -13.15 -6.24
C ARG A 52 3.09 -12.22 -6.24
N SER A 53 4.08 -12.50 -5.40
CA SER A 53 5.30 -11.70 -5.28
C SER A 53 6.49 -12.38 -5.93
N VAL A 54 7.25 -11.65 -6.75
CA VAL A 54 8.52 -12.14 -7.31
C VAL A 54 9.56 -12.41 -6.23
N ASP A 55 9.48 -11.75 -5.07
CA ASP A 55 10.38 -11.98 -3.93
C ASP A 55 10.16 -13.36 -3.32
N PHE A 56 8.98 -13.93 -3.55
CA PHE A 56 8.65 -15.27 -3.06
C PHE A 56 9.16 -16.39 -3.97
N ASN A 57 9.58 -16.08 -5.21
CA ASN A 57 10.05 -17.07 -6.18
C ASN A 57 11.13 -18.00 -5.60
N LEU A 58 12.09 -17.47 -4.84
CA LEU A 58 13.15 -18.29 -4.24
C LEU A 58 12.57 -19.29 -3.22
N TYR A 59 11.64 -18.85 -2.38
CA TYR A 59 11.02 -19.70 -1.37
C TYR A 59 10.11 -20.76 -2.00
N GLN A 60 9.42 -20.44 -3.10
CA GLN A 60 8.63 -21.39 -3.88
C GLN A 60 9.46 -22.60 -4.32
N THR A 61 10.74 -22.41 -4.69
CA THR A 61 11.61 -23.53 -5.11
C THR A 61 11.82 -24.61 -4.04
N PHE A 62 11.64 -24.26 -2.76
CA PHE A 62 11.71 -25.20 -1.64
C PHE A 62 10.32 -25.67 -1.19
N LEU A 63 9.31 -24.79 -1.26
CA LEU A 63 7.94 -25.08 -0.86
C LEU A 63 7.24 -26.06 -1.80
N ASP A 64 7.39 -25.88 -3.12
CA ASP A 64 6.72 -26.72 -4.12
C ASP A 64 7.08 -28.21 -4.01
N PRO A 65 8.36 -28.63 -3.87
CA PRO A 65 8.67 -30.05 -3.67
C PRO A 65 8.28 -30.57 -2.30
N ALA A 66 8.25 -29.73 -1.27
CA ALA A 66 7.88 -30.12 0.10
C ALA A 66 6.36 -30.27 0.27
N TYR A 67 5.58 -29.46 -0.45
CA TYR A 67 4.12 -29.43 -0.44
C TYR A 67 3.61 -29.40 -1.89
N PRO A 68 3.58 -30.54 -2.60
CA PRO A 68 3.24 -30.57 -4.03
C PRO A 68 1.81 -30.15 -4.37
N ASP A 69 0.88 -30.32 -3.44
CA ASP A 69 -0.52 -29.89 -3.61
C ASP A 69 -0.64 -28.37 -3.38
N GLU A 70 -1.20 -27.65 -4.36
CA GLU A 70 -1.43 -26.20 -4.29
C GLU A 70 -2.38 -25.81 -3.15
N MET A 71 -3.36 -26.67 -2.84
CA MET A 71 -4.31 -26.46 -1.76
C MET A 71 -3.63 -26.55 -0.39
N ASP A 72 -2.68 -27.46 -0.23
CA ASP A 72 -1.89 -27.57 1.00
C ASP A 72 -1.03 -26.32 1.20
N ARG A 73 -0.45 -25.78 0.12
CA ARG A 73 0.32 -24.53 0.16
C ARG A 73 -0.57 -23.35 0.57
N MET A 74 -1.73 -23.20 -0.07
CA MET A 74 -2.69 -22.14 0.27
C MET A 74 -3.18 -22.25 1.72
N LEU A 75 -3.58 -23.44 2.16
CA LEU A 75 -4.03 -23.67 3.54
C LEU A 75 -2.91 -23.37 4.54
N SER A 76 -1.67 -23.77 4.24
CA SER A 76 -0.51 -23.48 5.08
C SER A 76 -0.30 -21.98 5.25
N PHE A 77 -0.40 -21.20 4.17
CA PHE A 77 -0.31 -19.75 4.24
C PHE A 77 -1.45 -19.14 5.08
N SER A 78 -2.68 -19.60 4.91
CA SER A 78 -3.81 -19.13 5.75
C SER A 78 -3.61 -19.45 7.23
N ILE A 79 -3.01 -20.59 7.57
CA ILE A 79 -2.72 -20.93 8.97
C ILE A 79 -1.61 -20.04 9.53
N VAL A 80 -0.52 -19.85 8.77
CA VAL A 80 0.62 -19.03 9.19
C VAL A 80 0.24 -17.54 9.24
N GLN A 81 -0.74 -17.10 8.45
CA GLN A 81 -1.28 -15.73 8.52
C GLN A 81 -1.66 -15.33 9.94
N MET A 82 -2.31 -16.21 10.72
CA MET A 82 -2.68 -15.93 12.11
C MET A 82 -1.47 -15.56 13.00
N LEU A 83 -0.26 -16.02 12.65
CA LEU A 83 0.97 -15.61 13.33
C LEU A 83 1.44 -14.23 12.85
N TRP A 84 1.38 -13.98 11.54
CA TRP A 84 1.79 -12.71 10.92
C TRP A 84 0.85 -11.56 11.25
N ASP A 85 -0.44 -11.80 11.48
CA ASP A 85 -1.43 -10.81 11.91
C ASP A 85 -1.01 -10.06 13.17
N ARG A 86 -0.11 -10.63 13.98
CA ARG A 86 0.45 -10.00 15.18
C ARG A 86 1.48 -8.90 14.88
N ALA A 87 1.87 -8.72 13.62
CA ALA A 87 2.94 -7.81 13.21
C ALA A 87 2.65 -7.04 11.91
N GLU A 88 1.87 -7.62 10.98
CA GLU A 88 1.54 -7.00 9.70
C GLU A 88 0.19 -6.28 9.72
N ALA A 89 -0.07 -5.42 8.74
CA ALA A 89 -1.24 -4.55 8.71
C ALA A 89 -2.58 -5.29 8.81
N ASP A 90 -2.70 -6.52 8.31
CA ASP A 90 -3.98 -7.26 8.24
C ASP A 90 -4.68 -7.39 9.61
N GLY A 91 -3.91 -7.69 10.66
CA GLY A 91 -4.45 -7.84 12.02
C GLY A 91 -4.84 -6.52 12.69
N TYR A 92 -4.54 -5.37 12.07
CA TYR A 92 -4.66 -4.05 12.69
C TYR A 92 -5.44 -3.03 11.86
N ALA A 93 -5.55 -3.20 10.54
CA ALA A 93 -6.05 -2.19 9.62
C ALA A 93 -7.48 -1.72 9.95
N ALA A 94 -8.34 -2.62 10.44
CA ALA A 94 -9.71 -2.28 10.87
C ALA A 94 -9.75 -1.28 12.04
N HIS A 95 -8.66 -1.15 12.79
CA HIS A 95 -8.50 -0.24 13.92
C HIS A 95 -7.53 0.92 13.62
N MET A 96 -7.15 1.13 12.36
CA MET A 96 -6.20 2.18 12.01
C MET A 96 -6.86 3.57 11.90
N THR A 97 -8.10 3.62 11.40
CA THR A 97 -8.80 4.87 11.06
C THR A 97 -10.05 5.09 11.93
N SER A 98 -11.21 4.60 11.50
CA SER A 98 -12.54 4.96 12.05
C SER A 98 -12.96 4.23 13.34
N SER A 99 -12.18 3.26 13.80
CA SER A 99 -12.46 2.51 15.03
C SER A 99 -11.16 2.22 15.78
N PRO A 100 -10.41 3.23 16.23
CA PRO A 100 -9.09 3.03 16.83
C PRO A 100 -9.14 2.24 18.14
N TYR A 101 -7.99 1.67 18.54
CA TYR A 101 -7.84 1.07 19.86
C TYR A 101 -7.97 2.11 20.98
N GLU A 102 -8.23 1.63 22.21
CA GLU A 102 -8.32 2.50 23.37
C GLU A 102 -7.01 3.29 23.58
N ASN A 103 -7.13 4.60 23.82
CA ASN A 103 -6.00 5.52 24.00
C ASN A 103 -5.09 5.68 22.76
N THR A 104 -5.62 5.37 21.57
CA THR A 104 -4.96 5.59 20.28
C THR A 104 -5.77 6.60 19.47
N PRO A 105 -5.14 7.61 18.83
CA PRO A 105 -5.84 8.53 17.95
C PRO A 105 -6.33 7.84 16.67
N GLU A 106 -7.32 8.44 16.01
CA GLU A 106 -7.60 8.12 14.62
C GLU A 106 -6.45 8.57 13.73
N HIS A 107 -6.05 7.74 12.77
CA HIS A 107 -5.02 8.09 11.81
C HIS A 107 -5.64 8.44 10.45
N LYS A 108 -4.97 9.32 9.71
CA LYS A 108 -5.19 9.50 8.27
C LYS A 108 -4.02 8.88 7.52
N VAL A 109 -4.32 8.06 6.53
CA VAL A 109 -3.31 7.25 5.85
C VAL A 109 -3.37 7.45 4.34
N LEU A 110 -2.23 7.79 3.76
CA LEU A 110 -2.04 7.91 2.32
C LEU A 110 -1.33 6.66 1.80
N LEU A 111 -2.03 5.86 1.00
CA LEU A 111 -1.51 4.70 0.30
C LEU A 111 -1.03 5.10 -1.09
N HIS A 112 0.23 4.85 -1.41
CA HIS A 112 0.76 4.97 -2.77
C HIS A 112 0.91 3.58 -3.36
N MET A 113 0.09 3.21 -4.35
CA MET A 113 0.18 1.93 -5.04
C MET A 113 0.94 2.08 -6.35
N ALA A 114 1.95 1.25 -6.62
CA ALA A 114 2.50 1.09 -7.96
C ALA A 114 1.60 0.14 -8.75
N PHE A 115 0.99 0.57 -9.85
CA PHE A 115 0.18 -0.34 -10.66
C PHE A 115 1.06 -1.34 -11.41
N GLY A 116 0.72 -2.63 -11.34
CA GLY A 116 1.54 -3.69 -11.93
C GLY A 116 2.78 -4.04 -11.11
N ASP A 117 2.80 -3.74 -9.80
CA ASP A 117 3.90 -4.03 -8.88
C ASP A 117 4.26 -5.53 -8.85
N HIS A 118 5.56 -5.84 -8.94
CA HIS A 118 6.02 -7.23 -8.96
C HIS A 118 6.23 -7.82 -7.58
N GLN A 119 6.47 -6.99 -6.58
CA GLN A 119 6.82 -7.40 -5.21
C GLN A 119 5.59 -7.43 -4.31
N VAL A 120 4.68 -6.47 -4.47
CA VAL A 120 3.48 -6.33 -3.63
C VAL A 120 2.23 -6.37 -4.49
N ALA A 121 1.42 -7.41 -4.33
CA ALA A 121 0.22 -7.60 -5.12
C ALA A 121 -0.76 -6.44 -4.93
N ASN A 122 -1.17 -5.76 -6.01
CA ASN A 122 -2.10 -4.63 -5.94
C ASN A 122 -3.41 -4.96 -5.22
N ILE A 123 -3.91 -6.19 -5.34
CA ILE A 123 -5.10 -6.63 -4.60
C ILE A 123 -4.93 -6.54 -3.08
N ALA A 124 -3.72 -6.74 -2.55
CA ALA A 124 -3.42 -6.60 -1.13
C ALA A 124 -3.49 -5.13 -0.70
N THR A 125 -2.89 -4.23 -1.49
CA THR A 125 -2.99 -2.76 -1.29
C THR A 125 -4.44 -2.28 -1.34
N GLU A 126 -5.22 -2.76 -2.31
CA GLU A 126 -6.63 -2.38 -2.42
C GLU A 126 -7.48 -2.95 -1.28
N THR A 127 -7.16 -4.14 -0.77
CA THR A 127 -7.85 -4.70 0.39
C THR A 127 -7.56 -3.85 1.63
N GLU A 128 -6.31 -3.40 1.82
CA GLU A 128 -5.98 -2.45 2.88
C GLU A 128 -6.75 -1.13 2.70
N ALA A 129 -6.77 -0.56 1.50
CA ALA A 129 -7.51 0.67 1.19
C ALA A 129 -9.00 0.58 1.56
N ARG A 130 -9.67 -0.54 1.21
CA ARG A 130 -11.07 -0.80 1.60
C ARG A 130 -11.22 -0.88 3.11
N THR A 131 -10.31 -1.60 3.77
CA THR A 131 -10.39 -1.89 5.21
C THR A 131 -10.22 -0.64 6.05
N ILE A 132 -9.33 0.27 5.64
CA ILE A 132 -9.11 1.54 6.34
C ILE A 132 -10.11 2.63 5.94
N GLY A 133 -11.05 2.34 5.02
CA GLY A 133 -12.03 3.31 4.53
C GLY A 133 -11.43 4.43 3.67
N ALA A 134 -10.36 4.14 2.91
CA ALA A 134 -9.73 5.11 2.04
C ALA A 134 -10.60 5.49 0.84
N SER A 135 -10.40 6.71 0.32
CA SER A 135 -10.96 7.15 -0.97
C SER A 135 -9.88 7.19 -2.04
N VAL A 136 -10.21 6.86 -3.29
CA VAL A 136 -9.22 6.82 -4.38
C VAL A 136 -9.17 8.12 -5.16
N ARG A 137 -7.96 8.54 -5.51
CA ARG A 137 -7.73 9.64 -6.45
C ARG A 137 -8.12 9.21 -7.86
N GLU A 138 -9.04 9.93 -8.49
CA GLU A 138 -9.44 9.69 -9.88
C GLU A 138 -8.99 10.79 -10.86
N PRO A 139 -8.78 10.46 -12.15
CA PRO A 139 -8.77 9.09 -12.70
C PRO A 139 -7.56 8.30 -12.19
N ALA A 140 -7.77 7.06 -11.72
CA ALA A 140 -6.68 6.28 -11.14
C ALA A 140 -5.72 5.73 -12.21
N LEU A 141 -6.26 5.25 -13.33
CA LEU A 141 -5.53 4.64 -14.43
C LEU A 141 -6.09 5.13 -15.77
N ALA A 142 -5.30 5.01 -16.84
CA ALA A 142 -5.78 5.29 -18.18
C ALA A 142 -6.81 4.22 -18.62
N PRO A 143 -7.78 4.55 -19.50
CA PRO A 143 -8.75 3.56 -19.99
C PRO A 143 -8.08 2.31 -20.58
N GLY A 144 -8.53 1.13 -20.15
CA GLY A 144 -8.00 -0.16 -20.62
C GLY A 144 -6.68 -0.62 -19.99
N ARG A 145 -6.16 0.10 -18.98
CA ARG A 145 -4.95 -0.32 -18.25
C ARG A 145 -5.18 -1.48 -17.30
N ASP A 146 -6.32 -1.48 -16.62
CA ASP A 146 -6.74 -2.53 -15.69
C ASP A 146 -7.57 -3.59 -16.41
N THR A 147 -7.35 -4.86 -16.08
CA THR A 147 -8.09 -6.02 -16.60
C THR A 147 -9.29 -6.38 -15.73
N ALA A 148 -9.42 -5.80 -14.54
CA ALA A 148 -10.53 -6.04 -13.64
C ALA A 148 -11.88 -5.62 -14.25
N VAL A 149 -12.93 -6.38 -13.94
CA VAL A 149 -14.31 -6.06 -14.35
C VAL A 149 -14.77 -4.74 -13.74
N VAL A 150 -14.40 -4.50 -12.48
CA VAL A 150 -14.61 -3.24 -11.76
C VAL A 150 -13.28 -2.84 -11.12
N PRO A 151 -12.48 -2.00 -11.80
CA PRO A 151 -11.25 -1.47 -11.23
C PRO A 151 -11.50 -0.83 -9.87
N LEU A 152 -10.63 -1.12 -8.90
CA LEU A 152 -10.68 -0.52 -7.56
C LEU A 152 -12.04 -0.72 -6.84
N TRP A 153 -12.71 -1.85 -7.10
CA TRP A 153 -14.04 -2.15 -6.60
C TRP A 153 -14.21 -1.77 -5.12
N GLY A 154 -15.29 -1.08 -4.77
CA GLY A 154 -15.61 -0.75 -3.38
C GLY A 154 -14.75 0.35 -2.73
N ILE A 155 -13.88 1.03 -3.48
CA ILE A 155 -13.14 2.21 -3.01
C ILE A 155 -13.78 3.46 -3.63
N PRO A 156 -14.39 4.36 -2.83
CA PRO A 156 -15.07 5.54 -3.35
C PRO A 156 -14.08 6.59 -3.89
N PRO A 157 -14.46 7.42 -4.88
CA PRO A 157 -13.58 8.47 -5.39
C PRO A 157 -13.47 9.66 -4.43
N ILE A 158 -12.31 10.32 -4.42
CA ILE A 158 -12.15 11.64 -3.82
C ILE A 158 -12.87 12.67 -4.70
N THR A 159 -13.86 13.37 -4.14
CA THR A 159 -14.69 14.33 -4.89
C THR A 159 -14.16 15.76 -4.88
N GLN A 160 -13.27 16.10 -3.94
CA GLN A 160 -12.74 17.46 -3.79
C GLN A 160 -11.35 17.43 -3.16
N TYR A 161 -10.48 18.33 -3.63
CA TYR A 161 -9.15 18.59 -3.05
C TYR A 161 -9.08 20.00 -2.43
N PRO A 162 -8.26 20.22 -1.39
CA PRO A 162 -7.53 19.21 -0.63
C PRO A 162 -8.47 18.24 0.11
N PHE A 163 -8.10 16.96 0.20
CA PHE A 163 -8.91 15.93 0.83
C PHE A 163 -8.33 15.54 2.19
N ASP A 164 -9.10 15.78 3.25
CA ASP A 164 -8.70 15.51 4.63
C ASP A 164 -9.20 14.14 5.12
N GLY A 165 -8.71 13.08 4.48
CA GLY A 165 -9.05 11.70 4.80
C GLY A 165 -7.95 10.71 4.40
N SER A 166 -8.17 9.43 4.67
CA SER A 166 -7.31 8.37 4.16
C SER A 166 -7.55 8.16 2.67
N ALA A 167 -6.49 7.96 1.90
CA ALA A 167 -6.58 7.93 0.45
C ALA A 167 -5.70 6.87 -0.20
N LEU A 168 -6.14 6.40 -1.36
CA LEU A 168 -5.36 5.59 -2.29
C LEU A 168 -4.99 6.45 -3.50
N VAL A 169 -3.71 6.45 -3.87
CA VAL A 169 -3.21 7.05 -5.11
C VAL A 169 -2.45 5.99 -5.89
N VAL A 170 -2.95 5.71 -7.09
CA VAL A 170 -2.37 4.72 -8.00
C VAL A 170 -1.38 5.41 -8.93
N TRP A 171 -0.14 4.93 -8.96
CA TRP A 171 0.95 5.43 -9.78
C TRP A 171 1.25 4.44 -10.90
N ASP A 172 1.08 4.88 -12.16
CA ASP A 172 1.29 4.05 -13.33
C ASP A 172 2.66 4.31 -13.97
N SER A 173 3.41 3.23 -14.21
CA SER A 173 4.73 3.25 -14.82
C SER A 173 4.78 2.62 -16.21
N GLY A 174 3.61 2.25 -16.76
CA GLY A 174 3.48 1.58 -18.06
C GLY A 174 3.71 0.07 -18.04
N THR A 175 3.89 -0.53 -16.86
CA THR A 175 4.02 -1.98 -16.68
C THR A 175 2.69 -2.69 -17.01
N PRO A 176 2.68 -3.91 -17.61
CA PRO A 176 1.44 -4.66 -17.81
C PRO A 176 0.62 -4.83 -16.52
N ALA A 177 -0.70 -4.99 -16.66
CA ALA A 177 -1.56 -5.29 -15.51
C ALA A 177 -1.08 -6.56 -14.78
N PRO A 178 -1.25 -6.66 -13.44
CA PRO A 178 -0.96 -7.90 -12.72
C PRO A 178 -1.70 -9.11 -13.32
N PRO A 179 -1.14 -10.33 -13.24
CA PRO A 179 -1.85 -11.54 -13.62
C PRO A 179 -3.16 -11.72 -12.85
N ASP A 180 -4.22 -12.18 -13.54
CA ASP A 180 -5.47 -12.58 -12.87
C ASP A 180 -5.29 -13.86 -12.03
N ALA A 181 -4.30 -14.68 -12.38
CA ALA A 181 -3.97 -15.91 -11.67
C ALA A 181 -3.20 -15.64 -10.37
N ASN A 182 -3.12 -16.64 -9.49
CA ASN A 182 -2.29 -16.61 -8.28
C ASN A 182 -0.80 -16.80 -8.61
N LEU A 183 -0.24 -15.88 -9.40
CA LEU A 183 1.12 -15.92 -9.89
C LEU A 183 1.74 -14.53 -9.81
N PRO A 184 3.07 -14.42 -9.64
CA PRO A 184 3.74 -13.14 -9.69
C PRO A 184 3.92 -12.65 -11.14
N PRO A 185 3.93 -11.33 -11.38
CA PRO A 185 4.20 -10.74 -12.70
C PRO A 185 5.71 -10.84 -13.04
N ASN A 186 6.18 -12.04 -13.33
CA ASN A 186 7.60 -12.27 -13.62
C ASN A 186 8.07 -11.64 -14.95
N PRO A 187 9.30 -11.12 -15.03
CA PRO A 187 9.91 -10.76 -16.30
C PRO A 187 10.26 -12.01 -17.14
N PRO A 188 10.33 -11.88 -18.48
CA PRO A 188 10.16 -10.66 -19.26
C PRO A 188 8.69 -10.29 -19.58
N GLN A 189 7.73 -11.17 -19.31
CA GLN A 189 6.34 -11.02 -19.76
C GLN A 189 5.66 -9.78 -19.20
N TYR A 190 6.00 -9.42 -17.95
CA TYR A 190 5.44 -8.27 -17.26
C TYR A 190 6.42 -7.08 -17.20
N GLY A 191 7.42 -7.03 -18.09
CA GLY A 191 8.30 -5.88 -18.21
C GLY A 191 9.18 -5.62 -16.98
N ALA A 192 9.43 -4.34 -16.68
CA ALA A 192 10.21 -3.92 -15.53
C ALA A 192 9.33 -3.69 -14.30
N ASP A 193 9.84 -4.09 -13.14
CA ASP A 193 9.17 -3.91 -11.86
C ASP A 193 8.98 -2.41 -11.51
N PRO A 194 7.74 -1.93 -11.31
CA PRO A 194 7.49 -0.54 -10.97
C PRO A 194 7.61 -0.22 -9.47
N HIS A 195 7.89 -1.21 -8.60
CA HIS A 195 7.87 -1.07 -7.13
C HIS A 195 8.54 0.21 -6.60
N GLU A 196 9.70 0.57 -7.17
CA GLU A 196 10.51 1.69 -6.68
C GLU A 196 10.19 3.05 -7.31
N LYS A 197 9.31 3.08 -8.31
CA LYS A 197 9.05 4.26 -9.11
C LYS A 197 8.23 5.32 -8.37
N PRO A 198 7.14 4.99 -7.64
CA PRO A 198 6.35 6.01 -6.96
C PRO A 198 7.17 6.84 -5.97
N ARG A 199 7.99 6.22 -5.12
CA ARG A 199 8.81 6.94 -4.14
C ARG A 199 9.90 7.82 -4.77
N SER A 200 10.29 7.53 -6.00
CA SER A 200 11.27 8.29 -6.77
C SER A 200 10.64 9.44 -7.55
N GLN A 201 9.33 9.38 -7.81
CA GLN A 201 8.58 10.38 -8.56
C GLN A 201 8.42 11.69 -7.76
N VAL A 202 8.78 12.82 -8.38
CA VAL A 202 8.78 14.13 -7.71
C VAL A 202 7.39 14.53 -7.21
N SER A 203 6.36 14.39 -8.05
CA SER A 203 4.97 14.71 -7.68
C SER A 203 4.45 13.81 -6.56
N ALA A 204 4.87 12.54 -6.49
CA ALA A 204 4.51 11.67 -5.39
C ALA A 204 5.12 12.16 -4.07
N ARG A 205 6.40 12.56 -4.09
CA ARG A 205 7.09 13.11 -2.91
C ARG A 205 6.49 14.45 -2.47
N GLU A 206 6.07 15.30 -3.42
CA GLU A 206 5.31 16.51 -3.12
C GLU A 206 4.00 16.18 -2.40
N GLN A 207 3.23 15.22 -2.91
CA GLN A 207 1.99 14.80 -2.24
C GLN A 207 2.24 14.24 -0.83
N LYS A 208 3.30 13.44 -0.63
CA LYS A 208 3.71 12.99 0.71
C LYS A 208 4.04 14.17 1.62
N SER A 209 4.75 15.17 1.10
CA SER A 209 5.13 16.37 1.83
C SER A 209 3.90 17.19 2.24
N GLU A 210 2.92 17.38 1.36
CA GLU A 210 1.68 18.12 1.69
C GLU A 210 0.76 17.34 2.65
N PHE A 211 0.81 16.02 2.59
CA PHE A 211 0.05 15.17 3.49
C PHE A 211 0.67 15.11 4.91
N LEU A 212 1.99 14.92 5.01
CA LEU A 212 2.72 14.77 6.28
C LEU A 212 3.05 16.13 6.92
N GLN A 213 2.00 16.91 7.21
CA GLN A 213 2.05 18.18 7.91
C GLN A 213 0.95 18.25 8.96
N THR A 214 1.12 19.16 9.93
CA THR A 214 0.02 19.56 10.80
C THR A 214 -1.09 20.18 9.97
N ASN A 215 -2.29 19.58 10.04
CA ASN A 215 -3.42 19.88 9.16
C ASN A 215 -3.16 19.61 7.66
N GLY A 216 -2.16 18.78 7.35
CA GLY A 216 -1.87 18.34 5.98
C GLY A 216 -3.02 17.54 5.39
N ALA A 217 -3.13 17.51 4.07
CA ALA A 217 -4.22 16.87 3.35
C ALA A 217 -3.71 16.28 2.04
N VAL A 218 -4.49 15.38 1.43
CA VAL A 218 -4.17 14.87 0.10
C VAL A 218 -4.42 15.98 -0.91
N VAL A 219 -3.40 16.31 -1.70
CA VAL A 219 -3.48 17.30 -2.79
C VAL A 219 -3.43 16.60 -4.15
N ASP A 220 -4.04 17.21 -5.15
CA ASP A 220 -3.95 16.73 -6.53
C ASP A 220 -2.66 17.21 -7.19
N VAL A 221 -1.73 16.27 -7.40
CA VAL A 221 -0.42 16.50 -8.03
C VAL A 221 -0.37 16.01 -9.49
N CYS A 222 -1.50 15.52 -10.01
CA CYS A 222 -1.59 14.84 -11.31
C CYS A 222 -2.64 15.48 -12.25
N GLY A 223 -3.50 16.38 -11.72
CA GLY A 223 -4.45 17.16 -12.49
C GLY A 223 -5.57 16.30 -13.09
N THR A 224 -5.89 16.50 -14.37
CA THR A 224 -6.98 15.76 -15.04
C THR A 224 -6.58 14.39 -15.61
N SER A 225 -5.29 14.02 -15.50
CA SER A 225 -4.74 12.77 -16.03
C SER A 225 -4.43 11.77 -14.90
N PRO A 226 -4.32 10.46 -15.17
CA PRO A 226 -3.79 9.48 -14.21
C PRO A 226 -2.41 9.89 -13.66
N CYS A 227 -2.10 9.48 -12.43
CA CYS A 227 -0.79 9.71 -11.85
C CYS A 227 0.24 8.77 -12.50
N LEU A 228 1.36 9.35 -12.94
CA LEU A 228 2.43 8.62 -13.63
C LEU A 228 3.72 8.64 -12.81
N ALA A 229 4.45 7.52 -12.84
CA ALA A 229 5.79 7.38 -12.30
C ALA A 229 6.66 6.61 -13.33
N PRO A 230 7.12 7.26 -14.41
CA PRO A 230 7.84 6.60 -15.51
C PRO A 230 9.18 5.98 -15.10
#